data_AF-A0AAE3AY24-F1
#
_entry.id   AF-A0AAE3AY24-F1
#
_cell.length_a   1.000
_cell.length_b   1.000
_cell.length_c   1.000
_cell.angle_alpha   90.00
_cell.angle_beta   90.00
_cell.angle_gamma   90.00
#
_symmetry.space_group_name_H-M   'P 1'
#
loop_
_entity.id
_entity.type
_entity.pdbx_description
1 polymer ?
#
loop_
_entity_poly.entity_id
_entity_poly.type
_entity_poly.pdbx_seq_one_letter_code
_entity_poly.pdbx_strand_id
1 'polypeptide(L)' 'MIYGRKQKHLESNKEYDYIACLYPEGNLRADKCVFFNNEDIAEIIHRGFYG' A
#
# COMPACT_ATOMS: atom_id res chain seq x y z
N MET A 1 -6.15 0.19 -1.58
CA MET A 1 -5.89 -1.23 -1.92
C MET A 1 -4.40 -1.50 -1.82
N ILE A 2 -3.98 -2.37 -0.90
CA ILE A 2 -2.58 -2.77 -0.76
C ILE A 2 -2.21 -3.69 -1.93
N TYR A 3 -1.09 -3.39 -2.61
CA TYR A 3 -0.62 -4.20 -3.72
C TYR A 3 0.88 -4.53 -3.66
N GLY A 4 1.62 -4.00 -2.68
CA GLY A 4 3.02 -4.36 -2.43
C GLY A 4 3.32 -4.42 -0.93
N ARG A 5 4.31 -5.23 -0.58
CA ARG A 5 4.75 -5.47 0.80
C ARG A 5 6.27 -5.32 0.91
N LYS A 6 6.77 -4.83 2.05
CA LYS A 6 8.20 -4.55 2.30
C LYS A 6 8.80 -3.65 1.24
N GLN A 7 8.20 -2.47 1.08
CA GLN A 7 8.53 -1.53 0.03
C GLN A 7 9.57 -0.54 0.53
N LYS A 8 10.57 -0.27 -0.30
CA LYS A 8 11.59 0.74 -0.03
C LYS A 8 11.30 2.00 -0.84
N HIS A 9 11.10 3.12 -0.16
CA HIS A 9 10.92 4.41 -0.79
C HIS A 9 12.27 4.91 -1.33
N LEU A 10 12.38 5.10 -2.64
CA LEU A 10 13.65 5.36 -3.32
C LEU A 10 14.29 6.69 -2.91
N GLU A 11 13.48 7.74 -2.75
CA GLU A 11 14.00 9.09 -2.44
C GLU A 11 14.41 9.22 -0.97
N SER A 12 13.61 8.67 -0.05
CA SER A 12 13.87 8.79 1.39
C SER A 12 14.67 7.62 1.97
N ASN A 13 14.96 6.60 1.15
CA ASN A 13 15.63 5.36 1.53
C ASN A 13 14.97 4.62 2.72
N LYS A 14 13.68 4.93 3.00
CA LYS A 14 12.92 4.41 4.14
C LYS A 14 12.14 3.19 3.71
N GLU A 15 12.09 2.18 4.57
CA GLU A 15 11.28 0.99 4.37
C GLU A 15 9.90 1.16 5.01
N TYR A 16 8.89 0.65 4.32
CA TYR A 16 7.50 0.62 4.73
C TYR A 16 6.95 -0.79 4.56
N ASP A 17 6.05 -1.20 5.45
CA ASP A 17 5.44 -2.51 5.33
C ASP A 17 4.59 -2.64 4.07
N TYR A 18 3.92 -1.57 3.65
CA TYR A 18 2.95 -1.59 2.55
C TYR A 18 3.06 -0.39 1.62
N ILE A 19 2.64 -0.63 0.37
CA ILE A 19 2.25 0.41 -0.60
C ILE A 19 0.82 0.12 -1.08
N ALA A 20 0.01 1.16 -1.17
CA ALA A 20 -1.35 1.07 -1.67
C ALA A 20 -1.69 2.16 -2.67
N CYS A 21 -2.68 1.89 -3.52
CA CYS A 21 -3.34 2.87 -4.38
C CYS A 21 -4.81 3.02 -4.00
N LEU A 22 -5.46 4.08 -4.52
CA LEU A 22 -6.88 4.29 -4.32
C LEU A 22 -7.71 3.22 -5.02
N TYR A 23 -8.76 2.73 -4.34
CA TYR A 23 -9.77 1.86 -4.94
C TYR A 23 -11.00 2.71 -5.28
N PRO A 24 -11.65 2.51 -6.45
CA PRO A 24 -11.40 1.48 -7.48
C PRO A 24 -10.40 1.89 -8.57
N GLU A 25 -9.82 3.10 -8.49
CA GLU A 25 -8.96 3.68 -9.54
C GLU A 25 -7.75 2.80 -9.90
N GLY A 26 -7.14 2.14 -8.91
CA GLY A 26 -5.98 1.28 -9.10
C GLY A 26 -4.66 2.04 -9.21
N ASN A 27 -3.60 1.33 -9.61
CA ASN A 27 -2.24 1.88 -9.72
C ASN A 27 -2.04 2.60 -11.06
N LEU A 28 -2.68 3.76 -11.23
CA LEU A 28 -2.62 4.54 -12.48
C LEU A 28 -1.42 5.50 -12.51
N ARG A 29 -1.03 6.03 -11.35
CA ARG A 29 0.09 6.96 -11.21
C ARG A 29 0.77 6.81 -9.86
N ALA A 30 2.09 6.99 -9.85
CA ALA A 30 2.91 6.87 -8.65
C ALA A 30 2.59 7.93 -7.59
N ASP A 31 2.12 9.12 -7.98
CA ASP A 31 1.74 10.20 -7.06
C ASP A 31 0.49 9.87 -6.22
N LYS A 32 -0.30 8.88 -6.65
CA LYS A 32 -1.48 8.39 -5.92
C LYS A 32 -1.20 7.18 -5.05
N CYS A 33 0.08 6.82 -4.88
CA CYS A 33 0.49 5.71 -4.04
C CYS A 33 0.83 6.20 -2.63
N VAL A 34 0.36 5.44 -1.63
CA VAL A 34 0.58 5.75 -0.21
C VAL A 34 1.42 4.64 0.40
N PHE A 35 2.45 5.04 1.12
CA PHE A 35 3.30 4.16 1.93
C PHE A 35 2.90 4.25 3.40
N PHE A 36 2.76 3.10 4.07
CA PHE A 36 2.37 3.02 5.48
C PHE A 36 2.80 1.68 6.09
N ASN A 37 2.79 1.63 7.42
CA ASN A 37 3.21 0.47 8.20
C ASN A 37 2.00 -0.32 8.73
N ASN A 38 2.26 -1.51 9.26
CA ASN A 38 1.21 -2.34 9.85
C ASN A 38 0.49 -1.67 11.03
N GLU A 39 1.22 -0.87 11.82
CA GLU A 39 0.68 -0.10 12.94
C GLU A 39 -0.34 0.99 12.52
N ASP A 40 -0.26 1.46 11.27
CA ASP A 40 -1.16 2.48 10.72
C ASP A 40 -2.51 1.88 10.28
N ILE A 41 -2.67 0.55 10.29
CA ILE A 41 -3.88 -0.13 9.84
C ILE A 41 -4.88 -0.23 10.99
N ALA A 42 -5.96 0.55 10.90
CA ALA A 42 -7.07 0.48 11.86
C ALA A 42 -7.92 -0.79 11.68
N GLU A 43 -8.33 -1.11 10.45
CA GLU A 43 -9.20 -2.25 10.15
C GLU A 43 -8.98 -2.77 8.73
N ILE A 44 -9.19 -4.07 8.51
CA ILE A 44 -9.19 -4.70 7.19
C ILE A 44 -10.62 -5.04 6.77
N ILE A 45 -11.22 -4.18 5.94
CA ILE A 45 -12.61 -4.33 5.45
C ILE A 45 -12.77 -5.44 4.38
N HIS A 46 -11.70 -5.78 3.66
CA HIS A 46 -11.71 -6.82 2.64
C HIS A 46 -10.29 -7.36 2.45
N ARG A 47 -10.13 -8.69 2.50
CA ARG A 47 -8.81 -9.35 2.43
C ARG A 47 -8.43 -9.85 1.03
N GLY A 48 -9.25 -9.54 0.02
CA GLY A 48 -9.10 -10.06 -1.34
C GLY A 48 -9.76 -11.43 -1.51
N PHE A 49 -9.54 -12.03 -2.67
CA PHE A 49 -10.07 -13.36 -2.99
C PHE A 49 -9.15 -14.44 -2.42
N TYR A 50 -9.71 -15.37 -1.64
CA TYR A 50 -9.01 -16.56 -1.19
C TYR A 50 -9.25 -17.68 -2.20
N GLY A 51 -8.17 -18.19 -2.80
CA GLY A 51 -8.17 -19.41 -3.62
C GLY A 51 -7.88 -20.65 -2.79
#